data_AF-A0A966QKJ2-F1
#
_entry.id   AF-A0A966QKJ2-F1
#
_cell.length_a   1.000
_cell.length_b   1.000
_cell.length_c   1.000
_cell.angle_alpha   90.00
_cell.angle_beta   90.00
_cell.angle_gamma   90.00
#
_symmetry.space_group_name_H-M   'P 1'
#
loop_
_entity.id
_entity.type
_entity.pdbx_description
1 polymer ?
#
loop_
_entity_poly.entity_id
_entity_poly.type
_entity_poly.pdbx_seq_one_letter_code
_entity_poly.pdbx_strand_id
1 'polypeptide(L)'
;MSGVVLNLPTAPGSYNEQLQQGLNMVFGNTWRIVAGSIVAFWVGSMVNSFVMAKMKIWTQGRHLWARTIGSTAVGELFDSSLFYVIAFYGIWPTEQVVAVAIAQYFLKTGWEVLATPLTYQVVGWLKRKENEDHYDRDTDFSPFRVKV
;
A
#
# COMPACT_ATOMS: atom_id res chain seq x y z
N MET A 1 6.68 8.68 19.23
CA MET A 1 5.84 8.36 20.40
C MET A 1 6.31 7.10 21.12
N SER A 2 6.39 5.93 20.46
CA SER A 2 6.86 4.68 21.11
C SER A 2 8.25 4.81 21.76
N GLY A 3 9.24 5.37 21.06
CA GLY A 3 10.58 5.56 21.61
C GLY A 3 10.63 6.46 22.85
N VAL A 4 9.70 7.42 22.99
CA VAL A 4 9.61 8.27 24.18
C VAL A 4 9.08 7.46 25.35
N VAL A 5 8.01 6.68 25.14
CA VAL A 5 7.40 5.82 26.17
C VAL A 5 8.38 4.76 26.68
N LEU A 6 9.18 4.17 25.78
CA LEU A 6 10.13 3.12 26.16
C LEU A 6 11.36 3.64 26.93
N ASN A 7 11.71 4.93 26.79
CA ASN A 7 12.86 5.55 27.45
C ASN A 7 12.49 6.34 28.72
N LEU A 8 11.20 6.49 29.04
CA LEU A 8 10.79 7.12 30.29
C LEU A 8 11.07 6.19 31.48
N PRO A 9 11.52 6.74 32.63
CA PRO A 9 11.75 5.94 33.83
C PRO A 9 10.44 5.32 34.30
N THR A 10 10.46 4.02 34.52
CA THR A 10 9.32 3.27 35.07
C THR A 10 9.07 3.66 36.51
N ALA A 11 7.80 3.83 36.89
CA ALA A 11 7.44 4.04 38.28
C ALA A 11 7.84 2.82 39.14
N PRO A 12 8.36 3.00 40.37
CA PRO A 12 8.83 1.89 41.20
C PRO A 12 7.73 0.85 41.45
N GLY A 13 8.05 -0.44 41.27
CA GLY A 13 7.14 -1.54 41.54
C GLY A 13 7.27 -2.70 40.54
N SER A 14 7.26 -3.93 41.04
CA SER A 14 7.43 -5.16 40.23
C SER A 14 6.40 -5.32 39.11
N TYR A 15 5.19 -4.77 39.29
CA TYR A 15 4.15 -4.72 38.26
C TYR A 15 4.55 -3.84 37.05
N ASN A 16 5.13 -2.67 37.29
CA ASN A 16 5.48 -1.72 36.25
C ASN A 16 6.71 -2.19 35.44
N GLU A 17 7.65 -2.89 36.09
CA GLU A 17 8.81 -3.49 35.43
C GLU A 17 8.41 -4.60 34.45
N GLN A 18 7.45 -5.46 34.82
CA GLN A 18 6.89 -6.47 33.92
C GLN A 18 6.13 -5.83 32.75
N LEU A 19 5.38 -4.76 33.01
CA LEU A 19 4.66 -4.01 31.97
C LEU A 19 5.63 -3.40 30.95
N GLN A 20 6.76 -2.85 31.41
CA GLN A 20 7.78 -2.26 30.54
C GLN A 20 8.43 -3.29 29.61
N GLN A 21 8.60 -4.54 30.05
CA GLN A 21 9.09 -5.62 29.20
C GLN A 21 8.10 -5.95 28.07
N GLY A 22 6.80 -6.03 28.39
CA GLY A 22 5.75 -6.23 27.38
C GLY A 22 5.67 -5.06 26.38
N LEU A 23 5.78 -3.82 26.86
CA LEU A 23 5.84 -2.64 26.01
C LEU A 23 7.05 -2.67 25.08
N ASN A 24 8.23 -3.07 25.57
CA ASN A 24 9.43 -3.21 24.73
C ASN A 24 9.26 -4.30 23.66
N MET A 25 8.61 -5.43 23.96
CA MET A 25 8.35 -6.48 22.96
C MET A 25 7.43 -5.99 21.83
N VAL A 26 6.38 -5.24 22.16
CA VAL A 26 5.39 -4.78 21.17
C VAL A 26 5.86 -3.53 20.42
N PHE A 27 6.36 -2.53 21.14
CA PHE A 27 6.71 -1.21 20.59
C PHE A 27 8.18 -1.06 20.22
N GLY A 28 9.05 -1.99 20.62
CA GLY A 28 10.48 -1.95 20.26
C GLY A 28 10.70 -2.07 18.75
N ASN A 29 9.84 -2.80 18.04
CA ASN A 29 9.92 -2.94 16.58
C ASN A 29 9.26 -1.79 15.81
N THR A 30 8.60 -0.83 16.48
CA THR A 30 7.82 0.22 15.81
C THR A 30 8.66 1.05 14.84
N TRP A 31 9.92 1.33 15.15
CA TRP A 31 10.77 2.12 14.25
C TRP A 31 11.05 1.41 12.92
N ARG A 32 11.23 0.07 12.95
CA ARG A 32 11.41 -0.75 11.73
C ARG A 32 10.14 -0.81 10.91
N ILE A 33 8.99 -0.92 11.58
CA ILE A 33 7.68 -0.88 10.93
C ILE A 33 7.49 0.45 10.22
N VAL A 34 7.78 1.58 10.88
CA VAL A 34 7.66 2.92 10.28
C VAL A 34 8.62 3.07 9.08
N ALA A 35 9.89 2.71 9.25
CA ALA A 35 10.87 2.78 8.17
C ALA A 35 10.47 1.88 6.98
N GLY A 36 10.03 0.65 7.27
CA GLY A 36 9.54 -0.29 6.27
C GLY A 36 8.32 0.24 5.53
N SER A 37 7.34 0.80 6.25
CA SER A 37 6.14 1.40 5.64
C SER A 37 6.47 2.58 4.74
N ILE A 38 7.40 3.46 5.13
CA ILE A 38 7.79 4.60 4.30
C ILE A 38 8.43 4.10 3.00
N VAL A 39 9.40 3.19 3.08
CA VAL A 39 10.10 2.66 1.90
C VAL A 39 9.15 1.87 1.00
N ALA A 40 8.36 0.97 1.58
CA ALA A 40 7.39 0.16 0.88
C ALA A 40 6.35 1.02 0.16
N PHE A 41 5.77 2.00 0.85
CA PHE A 41 4.81 2.93 0.26
C PHE A 41 5.43 3.71 -0.90
N TRP A 42 6.65 4.21 -0.74
CA TRP A 42 7.31 5.01 -1.76
C TRP A 42 7.60 4.19 -3.02
N VAL A 43 8.18 3.00 -2.87
CA VAL A 43 8.48 2.12 -4.01
C VAL A 43 7.20 1.55 -4.61
N GLY A 44 6.29 1.03 -3.78
CA GLY A 44 5.02 0.43 -4.22
C GLY A 44 4.14 1.42 -4.97
N SER A 45 4.01 2.66 -4.47
CA SER A 45 3.24 3.71 -5.15
C SER A 45 3.89 4.14 -6.47
N MET A 46 5.21 4.29 -6.52
CA MET A 46 5.93 4.58 -7.77
C MET A 46 5.73 3.46 -8.80
N VAL A 47 5.88 2.20 -8.39
CA VAL A 47 5.69 1.05 -9.28
C VAL A 47 4.25 0.99 -9.78
N ASN A 48 3.26 1.17 -8.90
CA ASN A 48 1.85 1.20 -9.28
C ASN A 48 1.58 2.27 -10.35
N SER A 49 1.97 3.52 -10.09
CA SER A 49 1.79 4.62 -11.05
C SER A 49 2.53 4.39 -12.36
N PHE A 50 3.74 3.84 -12.32
CA PHE A 50 4.52 3.52 -13.51
C PHE A 50 3.85 2.43 -14.37
N VAL A 51 3.41 1.34 -13.75
CA VAL A 51 2.72 0.24 -14.44
C VAL A 51 1.40 0.74 -15.02
N MET A 52 0.65 1.56 -14.27
CA MET A 52 -0.59 2.16 -14.75
C MET A 52 -0.37 3.03 -15.99
N ALA A 53 0.68 3.86 -15.99
CA ALA A 53 1.03 4.70 -17.13
C ALA A 53 1.47 3.85 -18.34
N LYS A 54 2.30 2.83 -18.12
CA LYS A 54 2.78 1.94 -19.19
C LYS A 54 1.66 1.12 -19.82
N MET A 55 0.77 0.55 -19.00
CA MET A 55 -0.38 -0.21 -19.48
C MET A 55 -1.37 0.68 -20.24
N LYS A 56 -1.52 1.95 -19.86
CA LYS A 56 -2.36 2.91 -20.61
C LYS A 56 -1.88 3.11 -22.04
N ILE A 57 -0.56 3.21 -22.25
CA ILE A 57 0.05 3.32 -23.58
C ILE A 57 -0.21 2.05 -24.38
N TRP A 58 -0.03 0.89 -23.75
CA TRP A 58 -0.20 -0.42 -24.40
C TRP A 58 -1.66 -0.71 -24.78
N THR A 59 -2.62 -0.35 -23.93
CA THR A 59 -4.03 -0.62 -24.19
C THR A 59 -4.73 0.49 -24.97
N GLN A 60 -4.01 1.53 -25.44
CA GLN A 60 -4.59 2.66 -26.18
C GLN A 60 -5.79 3.27 -25.44
N GLY A 61 -5.70 3.34 -24.10
CA GLY A 61 -6.79 3.82 -23.24
C GLY A 61 -7.96 2.85 -23.04
N ARG A 62 -7.96 1.66 -23.65
CA ARG A 62 -9.01 0.63 -23.47
C ARG A 62 -8.78 -0.21 -22.21
N HIS A 63 -9.85 -0.76 -21.64
CA HIS A 63 -9.86 -1.63 -20.44
C HIS A 63 -9.27 -1.01 -19.16
N LEU A 64 -10.00 -0.07 -18.57
CA LEU A 64 -9.63 0.56 -17.30
C LEU A 64 -9.48 -0.46 -16.15
N TRP A 65 -10.36 -1.47 -16.07
CA TRP A 65 -10.31 -2.53 -15.07
C TRP A 65 -8.97 -3.30 -15.04
N ALA A 66 -8.47 -3.70 -16.22
CA ALA A 66 -7.24 -4.47 -16.34
C ALA A 66 -6.02 -3.64 -15.91
N ARG A 67 -6.07 -2.32 -16.14
CA ARG A 67 -5.04 -1.39 -15.70
C ARG A 67 -5.05 -1.19 -14.20
N THR A 68 -6.22 -0.96 -13.60
CA THR A 68 -6.32 -0.70 -12.16
C THR A 68 -5.89 -1.93 -11.36
N ILE A 69 -6.47 -3.10 -11.67
CA ILE A 69 -6.13 -4.35 -10.97
C ILE A 69 -4.68 -4.76 -11.26
N GLY A 70 -4.24 -4.64 -12.51
CA GLY A 70 -2.88 -5.02 -12.90
C GLY A 70 -1.80 -4.13 -12.27
N SER A 71 -2.02 -2.82 -12.21
CA SER A 71 -1.06 -1.90 -11.62
C SER A 71 -1.01 -2.01 -10.10
N THR A 72 -2.16 -2.18 -9.45
CA THR A 72 -2.21 -2.40 -8.00
C THR A 72 -1.60 -3.74 -7.61
N ALA A 73 -1.86 -4.83 -8.36
CA ALA A 73 -1.20 -6.11 -8.12
C ALA A 73 0.33 -5.97 -8.17
N VAL A 74 0.90 -5.34 -9.20
CA VAL A 74 2.36 -5.15 -9.25
C VAL A 74 2.83 -4.21 -8.13
N GLY A 75 2.11 -3.13 -7.83
CA GLY A 75 2.44 -2.21 -6.73
C GLY A 75 2.43 -2.89 -5.36
N GLU A 76 1.41 -3.70 -5.07
CA GLU A 76 1.26 -4.46 -3.82
C GLU A 76 2.32 -5.53 -3.65
N LEU A 77 2.78 -6.13 -4.75
CA LEU A 77 3.89 -7.09 -4.70
C LEU A 77 5.17 -6.41 -4.17
N PHE A 78 5.50 -5.23 -4.66
CA PHE A 78 6.67 -4.47 -4.18
C PHE A 78 6.44 -3.86 -2.79
N ASP A 79 5.25 -3.34 -2.51
CA ASP A 79 4.89 -2.80 -1.19
C ASP A 79 5.01 -3.88 -0.11
N SER A 80 4.30 -5.00 -0.27
CA SER A 80 4.28 -6.07 0.72
C SER A 80 5.67 -6.71 0.88
N SER A 81 6.37 -7.04 -0.21
CA SER A 81 7.69 -7.66 -0.12
C SER A 81 8.69 -6.77 0.63
N LEU A 82 8.78 -5.47 0.30
CA LEU A 82 9.68 -4.54 0.98
C LEU A 82 9.28 -4.30 2.43
N PHE A 83 7.98 -4.15 2.70
CA PHE A 83 7.48 -3.94 4.06
C PHE A 83 7.85 -5.12 4.97
N TYR A 84 7.52 -6.34 4.55
CA TYR A 84 7.74 -7.53 5.36
C TYR A 84 9.22 -7.84 5.59
N VAL A 85 10.06 -7.62 4.56
CA VAL A 85 11.51 -7.75 4.70
C VAL A 85 12.06 -6.70 5.66
N ILE A 86 11.73 -5.42 5.52
CA ILE A 86 12.33 -4.38 6.38
C ILE A 86 11.83 -4.49 7.83
N ALA A 87 10.53 -4.73 8.01
CA ALA A 87 9.89 -4.72 9.32
C ALA A 87 10.11 -5.99 10.15
N PHE A 88 10.21 -7.17 9.53
CA PHE A 88 10.20 -8.46 10.24
C PHE A 88 11.40 -9.36 10.01
N TYR A 89 12.30 -9.02 9.07
CA TYR A 89 13.51 -9.82 8.85
C TYR A 89 14.37 -9.90 10.12
N GLY A 90 14.73 -11.12 10.54
CA GLY A 90 15.51 -11.38 11.75
C GLY A 90 14.73 -11.35 13.07
N ILE A 91 13.42 -11.08 13.05
CA ILE A 91 12.55 -11.19 14.25
C ILE A 91 11.66 -12.42 14.14
N TRP A 92 11.06 -12.63 12.97
CA TRP A 92 10.20 -13.78 12.70
C TRP A 92 10.92 -14.80 11.83
N PRO A 93 10.55 -16.09 11.92
CA PRO A 93 10.99 -17.11 10.97
C PRO A 93 10.65 -16.67 9.53
N THR A 94 11.63 -16.78 8.62
CA THR A 94 11.48 -16.33 7.22
C THR A 94 10.26 -16.96 6.54
N GLU A 95 9.94 -18.21 6.86
CA GLU A 95 8.76 -18.92 6.36
C GLU A 95 7.45 -18.21 6.73
N GLN A 96 7.33 -17.71 7.96
CA GLN A 96 6.14 -16.98 8.41
C GLN A 96 6.05 -15.61 7.73
N VAL A 97 7.18 -14.92 7.57
CA VAL A 97 7.23 -13.62 6.89
C VAL A 97 6.75 -13.75 5.44
N VAL A 98 7.24 -14.77 4.72
CA VAL A 98 6.84 -15.03 3.33
C VAL A 98 5.38 -15.46 3.25
N ALA A 99 4.93 -16.34 4.14
CA ALA A 99 3.53 -16.79 4.16
C ALA A 99 2.55 -15.62 4.40
N VAL A 100 2.86 -14.74 5.35
CA VAL A 100 2.03 -13.56 5.64
C VAL A 100 2.08 -12.55 4.51
N ALA A 101 3.24 -12.32 3.90
CA ALA A 101 3.37 -11.42 2.75
C ALA A 101 2.51 -11.89 1.57
N ILE A 102 2.58 -13.19 1.24
CA ILE A 102 1.79 -13.79 0.15
C ILE A 102 0.30 -13.74 0.48
N ALA A 103 -0.09 -14.10 1.72
CA ALA A 103 -1.48 -14.07 2.14
C ALA A 103 -2.06 -12.65 2.06
N GLN A 104 -1.32 -11.64 2.51
CA GLN A 104 -1.75 -10.24 2.41
C GLN A 104 -1.81 -9.75 0.97
N TYR A 105 -0.85 -10.14 0.14
CA TYR A 105 -0.86 -9.82 -1.28
C TYR A 105 -2.16 -10.31 -1.93
N PHE A 106 -2.49 -11.60 -1.80
CA PHE A 106 -3.71 -12.15 -2.38
C PHE A 106 -4.99 -11.58 -1.78
N LEU A 107 -4.99 -11.29 -0.48
CA LEU A 107 -6.14 -10.70 0.19
C LEU A 107 -6.40 -9.28 -0.32
N LYS A 108 -5.37 -8.44 -0.42
CA LYS A 108 -5.50 -7.06 -0.90
C LYS A 108 -5.89 -7.00 -2.38
N THR A 109 -5.18 -7.73 -3.24
CA THR A 109 -5.50 -7.81 -4.67
C THR A 109 -6.88 -8.43 -4.90
N GLY A 110 -7.24 -9.48 -4.15
CA GLY A 110 -8.56 -10.11 -4.23
C GLY A 110 -9.69 -9.17 -3.79
N TRP A 111 -9.47 -8.39 -2.73
CA TRP A 111 -10.40 -7.36 -2.29
C TRP A 111 -10.63 -6.30 -3.37
N GLU A 112 -9.57 -5.87 -4.06
CA GLU A 112 -9.70 -4.91 -5.14
C GLU A 112 -10.46 -5.47 -6.34
N VAL A 113 -10.23 -6.73 -6.71
CA VAL A 113 -11.01 -7.40 -7.77
C VAL A 113 -12.51 -7.41 -7.43
N LEU A 114 -12.85 -7.68 -6.16
CA LEU A 114 -14.24 -7.66 -5.68
C LEU A 114 -14.82 -6.24 -5.60
N ALA A 115 -14.00 -5.26 -5.24
CA ALA A 115 -14.42 -3.86 -5.16
C ALA A 115 -14.55 -3.20 -6.55
N THR A 116 -13.80 -3.67 -7.55
CA THR A 116 -13.81 -3.13 -8.92
C THR A 116 -15.21 -3.01 -9.52
N PRO A 117 -16.11 -4.02 -9.51
CA PRO A 117 -17.47 -3.88 -10.03
C PRO A 117 -18.29 -2.81 -9.30
N LEU A 118 -18.11 -2.67 -7.98
CA LEU A 118 -18.75 -1.60 -7.21
C LEU A 118 -18.20 -0.22 -7.61
N THR A 119 -16.89 -0.11 -7.81
CA THR A 119 -16.25 1.12 -8.31
C THR A 119 -16.83 1.52 -9.66
N TYR A 120 -17.04 0.57 -10.56
CA TYR A 120 -17.70 0.82 -11.85
C TYR A 120 -19.14 1.33 -11.70
N GLN A 121 -19.91 0.76 -10.78
CA GLN A 121 -21.28 1.21 -10.50
C GLN A 121 -21.32 2.63 -9.97
N VAL A 122 -20.46 2.97 -9.00
CA VAL A 122 -20.38 4.30 -8.40
C VAL A 122 -19.93 5.34 -9.42
N VAL A 123 -18.87 5.05 -10.18
CA VAL A 123 -18.37 5.95 -11.24
C VAL A 123 -19.44 6.15 -12.32
N GLY A 124 -20.15 5.09 -12.73
CA GLY A 124 -21.24 5.19 -13.69
C GLY A 124 -22.42 6.01 -13.18
N TRP A 125 -22.78 5.87 -11.90
CA TRP A 125 -23.81 6.68 -11.26
C TRP A 125 -23.43 8.16 -11.17
N LEU A 126 -22.18 8.46 -10.79
CA LEU A 126 -21.68 9.82 -10.67
C LEU A 126 -21.67 10.53 -12.03
N LYS A 127 -21.16 9.86 -13.08
CA LYS A 127 -21.18 10.37 -14.46
C LYS A 127 -22.60 10.71 -14.94
N ARG A 128 -23.58 9.86 -14.62
CA ARG A 128 -25.00 10.11 -14.98
C ARG A 128 -25.61 11.28 -14.22
N LYS A 129 -25.16 11.53 -12.98
CA LYS A 129 -25.66 12.59 -12.11
C LYS A 129 -25.09 13.95 -12.45
N GLU A 130 -23.82 14.01 -12.82
CA GLU A 130 -23.13 15.27 -13.14
C GLU A 130 -23.37 15.70 -14.60
N ASN A 131 -23.92 14.83 -15.46
CA ASN A 131 -24.16 15.12 -16.89
C ASN A 131 -22.88 15.57 -17.64
N GLU A 132 -21.74 15.35 -17.02
CA GLU A 132 -20.39 15.52 -17.53
C GLU A 132 -20.01 14.20 -18.18
N ASP A 133 -20.51 14.01 -19.40
CA ASP A 133 -20.05 12.93 -20.28
C ASP A 133 -18.77 13.35 -21.00
N HIS A 134 -17.81 13.93 -20.25
CA HIS A 134 -16.45 14.07 -20.74
C HIS A 134 -15.77 12.71 -20.65
N TYR A 135 -16.14 11.84 -21.58
CA TYR A 135 -15.17 10.86 -22.06
C TYR A 135 -14.04 11.67 -22.67
N ASP A 136 -13.02 11.94 -21.87
CA ASP A 136 -11.79 12.51 -22.35
C ASP A 136 -11.06 11.46 -23.19
N ARG A 137 -11.57 11.29 -24.41
CA ARG A 137 -10.98 10.46 -25.46
C ARG A 137 -9.71 11.11 -26.01
N ASP A 138 -9.42 12.34 -25.58
CA ASP A 138 -8.33 13.20 -26.05
C ASP A 138 -7.46 13.79 -24.92
N THR A 139 -7.53 13.30 -23.66
CA THR A 139 -6.48 13.69 -22.72
C THR A 139 -5.19 12.94 -23.00
N ASP A 140 -4.23 13.70 -23.50
CA ASP A 140 -2.81 13.41 -23.48
C ASP A 140 -2.28 13.59 -22.04
N PHE A 141 -2.02 12.48 -21.32
CA PHE A 141 -1.50 12.50 -19.94
C PHE A 141 0.04 12.44 -19.90
N SER A 142 0.70 13.19 -20.80
CA SER A 142 2.15 13.38 -20.79
C SER A 142 2.57 14.27 -19.61
N PRO A 143 3.50 13.83 -18.72
CA PRO A 143 3.96 14.63 -17.59
C PRO A 143 4.90 15.79 -17.98
N PHE A 144 5.14 16.04 -19.28
CA PHE A 144 6.13 17.00 -19.78
C PHE A 144 5.61 18.07 -20.74
N ARG A 145 4.29 18.24 -20.92
CA ARG A 145 3.76 19.38 -21.70
C ARG A 145 3.15 20.43 -20.79
N VAL A 146 3.99 21.38 -20.38
CA VAL A 146 3.55 22.69 -19.89
C VAL A 146 3.12 23.51 -21.12
N LYS A 147 1.84 23.88 -21.20
CA LYS A 147 1.39 24.91 -22.13
C LYS A 147 1.72 26.29 -21.53
N VAL A 148 2.58 27.04 -22.21
CA VAL A 148 2.64 28.51 -22.12
C VAL A 148 1.54 29.07 -23.02
#